data_AF-A0AAV4T2K2-F1
#
_entry.id   AF-A0AAV4T2K2-F1
#
_cell.length_a   1.000
_cell.length_b   1.000
_cell.length_c   1.000
_cell.angle_alpha   90.00
_cell.angle_beta   90.00
_cell.angle_gamma   90.00
#
_symmetry.space_group_name_H-M   'P 1'
#
loop_
_entity.id
_entity.type
_entity.pdbx_description
1 polymer ?
#
loop_
_entity_poly.entity_id
_entity_poly.type
_entity_poly.pdbx_seq_one_letter_code
_entity_poly.pdbx_strand_id
1 'polypeptide(L)'
;MTFYQLLAIAIFLLLPLIGSGPFWGDFVGPFLQNCRDRWWLNLFYVQNYWPSDDTCLYHTWLLAAIMQLYVVAMILVWFLIKKPNIGFTLIIFFVICGMAAVGAIVFIHKLPGALSPYLLDAISAPKMWNTLYIKTFDHVGSFSIGLFTGYLVAKHKEKLTFGR
;
A
#
# COMPACT_ATOMS: atom_id res chain seq x y z
N MET A 1 -2.53 -15.09 -2.64
CA MET A 1 -3.01 -13.77 -2.12
C MET A 1 -4.33 -13.36 -2.77
N THR A 2 -4.47 -13.45 -4.09
CA THR A 2 -5.72 -13.16 -4.82
C THR A 2 -6.91 -14.03 -4.40
N PHE A 3 -6.71 -15.34 -4.18
CA PHE A 3 -7.76 -16.24 -3.71
C PHE A 3 -8.42 -15.78 -2.40
N TYR A 4 -7.62 -15.29 -1.44
CA TYR A 4 -8.14 -14.78 -0.17
C TYR A 4 -8.97 -13.50 -0.35
N GLN A 5 -8.59 -12.63 -1.29
CA GLN A 5 -9.39 -11.44 -1.60
C GLN A 5 -10.71 -11.83 -2.25
N LEU A 6 -10.71 -12.78 -3.19
CA LEU A 6 -11.96 -13.26 -3.81
C LEU A 6 -12.88 -13.93 -2.79
N LEU A 7 -12.32 -14.72 -1.87
CA LEU A 7 -13.07 -15.31 -0.76
C LEU A 7 -13.65 -14.22 0.15
N ALA A 8 -12.86 -13.22 0.54
CA ALA A 8 -13.35 -12.10 1.33
C ALA A 8 -14.47 -11.34 0.60
N ILE A 9 -14.31 -11.03 -0.69
CA ILE A 9 -15.36 -10.37 -1.48
C ILE A 9 -16.63 -11.23 -1.50
N ALA A 10 -16.52 -12.54 -1.70
CA ALA A 10 -17.67 -13.44 -1.66
C ALA A 10 -18.38 -13.40 -0.29
N ILE A 11 -17.63 -13.40 0.81
CA ILE A 11 -18.19 -13.24 2.17
C ILE A 11 -18.92 -11.90 2.30
N PHE A 12 -18.33 -10.81 1.84
CA PHE A 12 -18.94 -9.48 1.89
C PHE A 12 -20.22 -9.39 1.05
N LEU A 13 -20.28 -10.09 -0.09
CA LEU A 13 -21.49 -10.17 -0.93
C LEU A 13 -22.61 -10.99 -0.26
N LEU A 14 -22.27 -11.90 0.66
CA LEU A 14 -23.22 -12.73 1.41
C LEU A 14 -23.66 -12.10 2.74
N LEU A 15 -23.02 -11.02 3.21
CA LEU A 15 -23.40 -10.29 4.44
C LEU A 15 -24.90 -9.97 4.57
N PRO A 16 -25.63 -9.57 3.51
CA PRO A 16 -27.06 -9.32 3.61
C PRO A 16 -27.89 -10.52 4.06
N LEU A 17 -27.39 -11.75 3.86
CA LEU A 17 -28.08 -12.99 4.24
C LEU A 17 -27.85 -13.37 5.71
N ILE A 18 -26.87 -12.75 6.37
CA ILE A 18 -26.38 -13.17 7.70
C ILE A 18 -27.00 -12.32 8.83
N GLY A 19 -27.59 -11.17 8.51
CA GLY A 19 -28.14 -10.25 9.51
C GLY A 19 -29.44 -9.59 9.05
N SER A 20 -30.30 -9.28 10.03
CA SER A 20 -31.61 -8.66 9.80
C SER A 20 -31.91 -7.60 10.87
N GLY A 21 -30.92 -6.73 11.16
CA GLY A 21 -31.07 -5.62 12.10
C GLY A 21 -31.70 -4.37 11.46
N PRO A 22 -32.31 -3.47 12.25
CA PRO A 22 -32.98 -2.27 11.74
C PRO A 22 -32.05 -1.31 10.99
N PHE A 23 -30.76 -1.27 11.36
CA PHE A 23 -29.72 -0.47 10.67
C PHE A 23 -28.84 -1.30 9.73
N TRP A 24 -29.12 -2.59 9.55
CA TRP A 24 -28.23 -3.51 8.83
C TRP A 24 -28.14 -3.17 7.34
N GLY A 25 -29.27 -2.83 6.72
CA GLY A 25 -29.33 -2.42 5.32
C GLY A 25 -28.52 -1.14 5.06
N ASP A 26 -28.64 -0.14 5.93
CA ASP A 26 -27.92 1.12 5.80
C ASP A 26 -26.41 0.95 6.01
N PHE A 27 -26.02 0.06 6.93
CA PHE A 27 -24.62 -0.24 7.18
C PHE A 27 -23.97 -1.05 6.05
N VAL A 28 -24.62 -2.14 5.60
CA VAL A 28 -24.04 -3.08 4.63
C VAL A 28 -24.25 -2.62 3.18
N GLY A 29 -25.33 -1.89 2.89
CA GLY A 29 -25.71 -1.47 1.53
C GLY A 29 -24.58 -0.78 0.76
N PRO A 30 -23.91 0.25 1.32
CA PRO A 30 -22.79 0.92 0.66
C PRO A 30 -21.64 -0.02 0.32
N PHE A 31 -21.23 -0.90 1.26
CA PHE A 31 -20.18 -1.88 1.02
C PHE A 31 -20.57 -2.89 -0.07
N LEU A 32 -21.82 -3.34 -0.06
CA LEU A 32 -22.34 -4.27 -1.05
C LEU A 32 -22.31 -3.67 -2.46
N GLN A 33 -22.71 -2.40 -2.59
CA GLN A 33 -22.68 -1.69 -3.87
C GLN A 33 -21.23 -1.51 -4.37
N ASN A 34 -20.33 -1.05 -3.50
CA ASN A 34 -18.91 -0.92 -3.82
C ASN A 34 -18.30 -2.25 -4.25
N CYS A 35 -18.66 -3.35 -3.59
CA CYS A 35 -18.20 -4.69 -3.95
C CYS A 35 -18.78 -5.17 -5.28
N ARG A 36 -20.07 -4.94 -5.55
CA ARG A 36 -20.69 -5.30 -6.84
C ARG A 36 -20.04 -4.57 -8.01
N ASP A 37 -19.76 -3.28 -7.85
CA ASP A 37 -19.30 -2.44 -8.95
C ASP A 37 -17.77 -2.49 -9.13
N ARG A 38 -17.02 -2.75 -8.05
CA ARG A 38 -15.56 -2.49 -8.00
C ARG A 38 -14.73 -3.58 -7.36
N TRP A 39 -15.26 -4.80 -7.22
CA TRP A 39 -14.47 -5.97 -6.80
C TRP A 39 -13.18 -6.17 -7.61
N TRP A 40 -13.22 -5.83 -8.90
CA TRP A 40 -12.11 -5.99 -9.84
C TRP A 40 -10.88 -5.15 -9.44
N LEU A 41 -11.05 -4.03 -8.74
CA LEU A 41 -9.92 -3.22 -8.25
C LEU A 41 -8.99 -4.03 -7.33
N ASN A 42 -9.58 -4.91 -6.50
CA ASN A 42 -8.82 -5.79 -5.61
C ASN A 42 -8.12 -6.92 -6.38
N LEU A 43 -8.72 -7.41 -7.48
CA LEU A 43 -8.14 -8.46 -8.33
C LEU A 43 -6.85 -7.97 -8.99
N PHE A 44 -6.85 -6.73 -9.47
CA PHE A 44 -5.69 -6.10 -10.12
C PHE A 44 -4.76 -5.37 -9.16
N TYR A 45 -5.06 -5.38 -7.85
CA TYR A 45 -4.26 -4.68 -6.83
C TYR A 45 -4.13 -3.17 -7.09
N VAL A 46 -5.20 -2.50 -7.51
CA VAL A 46 -5.22 -1.05 -7.79
C VAL A 46 -6.17 -0.27 -6.88
N GLN A 47 -6.81 -0.94 -5.92
CA GLN A 47 -7.77 -0.33 -4.99
C GLN A 47 -7.14 0.78 -4.14
N ASN A 48 -5.82 0.77 -3.93
CA ASN A 48 -5.13 1.79 -3.17
C ASN A 48 -4.97 3.13 -3.94
N TYR A 49 -5.19 3.14 -5.25
CA TYR A 49 -5.25 4.37 -6.05
C TYR A 49 -6.65 4.96 -6.15
N TRP A 50 -7.66 4.27 -5.64
CA TRP A 50 -9.05 4.70 -5.66
C TRP A 50 -9.48 5.30 -4.30
N PRO A 51 -10.50 6.17 -4.24
CA PRO A 51 -11.08 6.62 -2.97
C PRO A 51 -11.54 5.46 -2.10
N SER A 52 -11.13 5.45 -0.83
CA SER A 52 -11.33 4.34 0.10
C SER A 52 -12.80 4.08 0.43
N ASP A 53 -13.60 5.13 0.44
CA ASP A 53 -15.06 5.13 0.62
C ASP A 53 -15.80 4.50 -0.58
N ASP A 54 -15.12 4.34 -1.71
CA ASP A 54 -15.69 3.90 -2.97
C ASP A 54 -14.93 2.66 -3.51
N THR A 55 -14.46 1.81 -2.59
CA THR A 55 -13.79 0.53 -2.84
C THR A 55 -14.39 -0.59 -2.01
N CYS A 56 -14.29 -1.83 -2.50
CA CYS A 56 -14.88 -3.00 -1.84
C CYS A 56 -14.14 -3.42 -0.56
N LEU A 57 -12.81 -3.57 -0.62
CA LEU A 57 -11.98 -4.00 0.52
C LEU A 57 -10.88 -2.99 0.78
N TYR A 58 -11.26 -1.78 1.18
CA TYR A 58 -10.30 -0.69 1.40
C TYR A 58 -9.19 -1.05 2.39
N HIS A 59 -9.47 -1.88 3.41
CA HIS A 59 -8.48 -2.39 4.37
C HIS A 59 -7.34 -3.18 3.73
N THR A 60 -7.51 -3.69 2.51
CA THR A 60 -6.49 -4.45 1.79
C THR A 60 -5.55 -3.56 0.97
N TRP A 61 -5.59 -2.24 1.15
CA TRP A 61 -4.71 -1.29 0.45
C TRP A 61 -3.23 -1.65 0.57
N LEU A 62 -2.78 -2.13 1.74
CA LEU A 62 -1.39 -2.51 1.97
C LEU A 62 -0.99 -3.70 1.10
N LEU A 63 -1.91 -4.63 0.85
CA LEU A 63 -1.68 -5.77 -0.01
C LEU A 63 -1.43 -5.31 -1.46
N ALA A 64 -2.20 -4.33 -1.93
CA ALA A 64 -1.98 -3.72 -3.24
C ALA A 64 -0.64 -2.99 -3.34
N ALA A 65 -0.31 -2.17 -2.34
CA ALA A 65 0.97 -1.48 -2.28
C ALA A 65 2.15 -2.47 -2.31
N ILE A 66 2.09 -3.54 -1.51
CA ILE A 66 3.14 -4.58 -1.49
C ILE A 66 3.28 -5.26 -2.84
N MET A 67 2.18 -5.64 -3.50
CA MET A 67 2.24 -6.28 -4.82
C MET A 67 2.90 -5.38 -5.87
N GLN A 68 2.56 -4.10 -5.88
CA GLN A 68 3.17 -3.13 -6.78
C GLN A 68 4.66 -2.90 -6.48
N LEU A 69 5.03 -2.78 -5.19
CA LEU A 69 6.43 -2.68 -4.77
C LEU A 69 7.23 -3.95 -5.08
N TYR A 70 6.59 -5.12 -5.05
CA TYR A 70 7.23 -6.37 -5.42
C TYR A 70 7.65 -6.36 -6.89
N VAL A 71 6.80 -5.88 -7.79
CA VAL A 71 7.14 -5.70 -9.22
C VAL A 71 8.35 -4.76 -9.37
N VAL A 72 8.36 -3.63 -8.64
CA VAL A 72 9.50 -2.70 -8.62
C VAL A 72 10.76 -3.38 -8.08
N ALA A 73 10.65 -4.17 -7.00
CA ALA A 73 11.77 -4.91 -6.44
C ALA A 73 12.37 -5.92 -7.42
N MET A 74 11.55 -6.64 -8.20
CA MET A 74 12.09 -7.59 -9.19
C MET A 74 13.03 -6.89 -10.18
N ILE A 75 12.65 -5.70 -10.65
CA ILE A 75 13.47 -4.88 -11.56
C ILE A 75 14.73 -4.41 -10.84
N LEU A 76 14.60 -3.85 -9.63
CA LEU A 76 15.72 -3.32 -8.85
C LEU A 76 16.75 -4.40 -8.48
N VAL A 77 16.28 -5.56 -8.03
CA VAL A 77 17.14 -6.71 -7.69
C VAL A 77 17.85 -7.24 -8.93
N TRP A 78 17.17 -7.32 -10.07
CA TRP A 78 17.80 -7.74 -11.32
C TRP A 78 18.98 -6.82 -11.68
N PHE A 79 18.81 -5.50 -11.58
CA PHE A 79 19.89 -4.54 -11.79
C PHE A 79 20.98 -4.64 -10.72
N LEU A 80 20.64 -4.80 -9.44
CA LEU A 80 21.61 -4.95 -8.35
C LEU A 80 22.53 -6.17 -8.55
N ILE A 81 21.98 -7.28 -9.05
CA ILE A 81 22.74 -8.51 -9.31
C ILE A 81 23.60 -8.37 -10.58
N LYS A 82 23.03 -7.86 -11.68
CA LYS A 82 23.72 -7.83 -12.98
C LYS A 82 24.67 -6.64 -13.15
N LYS A 83 24.29 -5.47 -12.62
CA LYS A 83 24.99 -4.19 -12.78
C LYS A 83 24.84 -3.37 -11.49
N PRO A 84 25.60 -3.70 -10.42
CA PRO A 84 25.39 -3.13 -9.08
C PRO A 84 25.47 -1.60 -9.03
N ASN A 85 26.29 -0.96 -9.87
CA ASN A 85 26.36 0.50 -9.96
C ASN A 85 25.03 1.10 -10.42
N ILE A 86 24.40 0.53 -11.44
CA ILE A 86 23.08 0.96 -11.94
C ILE A 86 22.01 0.67 -10.89
N GLY A 87 22.03 -0.53 -10.30
CA GLY A 87 21.10 -0.90 -9.24
C GLY A 87 21.16 0.06 -8.05
N PHE A 88 22.35 0.45 -7.61
CA PHE A 88 22.54 1.42 -6.53
C PHE A 88 22.03 2.82 -6.89
N THR A 89 22.32 3.31 -8.11
CA THR A 89 21.77 4.58 -8.60
C THR A 89 20.25 4.56 -8.63
N LEU A 90 19.63 3.47 -9.08
CA LEU A 90 18.17 3.31 -9.09
C LEU A 90 17.58 3.32 -7.68
N ILE A 91 18.22 2.65 -6.71
CA ILE A 91 17.78 2.68 -5.31
C ILE A 91 17.78 4.12 -4.78
N ILE A 92 18.88 4.86 -4.97
CA ILE A 92 18.96 6.26 -4.53
C ILE A 92 17.88 7.10 -5.21
N PHE A 93 17.68 6.89 -6.51
CA PHE A 93 16.65 7.58 -7.27
C PHE A 93 15.26 7.34 -6.67
N PHE A 94 14.86 6.09 -6.39
CA PHE A 94 13.55 5.80 -5.80
C PHE A 94 13.39 6.36 -4.37
N VAL A 95 14.47 6.39 -3.57
CA VAL A 95 14.45 7.02 -2.25
C VAL A 95 14.20 8.52 -2.36
N ILE A 96 14.97 9.22 -3.19
CA ILE A 96 14.84 10.67 -3.39
C ILE A 96 13.47 11.01 -3.99
N CYS A 97 13.04 10.28 -5.00
CA CYS A 97 11.74 10.49 -5.63
C CYS A 97 10.57 10.23 -4.66
N GLY A 98 10.64 9.18 -3.85
CA GLY A 98 9.63 8.91 -2.83
C GLY A 98 9.55 10.04 -1.80
N MET A 99 10.69 10.46 -1.25
CA MET A 99 10.75 11.58 -0.29
C MET A 99 10.27 12.90 -0.90
N ALA A 100 10.67 13.20 -2.14
CA ALA A 100 10.25 14.41 -2.84
C ALA A 100 8.75 14.39 -3.15
N ALA A 101 8.19 13.25 -3.59
CA ALA A 101 6.76 13.10 -3.85
C ALA A 101 5.92 13.31 -2.59
N VAL A 102 6.30 12.66 -1.48
CA VAL A 102 5.64 12.85 -0.18
C VAL A 102 5.73 14.31 0.25
N GLY A 103 6.92 14.90 0.22
CA GLY A 103 7.12 16.31 0.59
C GLY A 103 6.29 17.28 -0.27
N ALA A 104 6.25 17.07 -1.58
CA ALA A 104 5.47 17.90 -2.51
C ALA A 104 3.97 17.80 -2.23
N ILE A 105 3.45 16.59 -2.03
CA ILE A 105 2.01 16.37 -1.76
C ILE A 105 1.63 16.99 -0.42
N VAL A 106 2.46 16.81 0.62
CA VAL A 106 2.23 17.40 1.93
C VAL A 106 2.18 18.93 1.83
N PHE A 107 3.13 19.53 1.11
CA PHE A 107 3.18 20.97 0.91
C PHE A 107 1.99 21.53 0.11
N ILE A 108 1.67 20.93 -1.04
CA ILE A 108 0.59 21.39 -1.94
C ILE A 108 -0.77 21.26 -1.27
N HIS A 109 -1.05 20.12 -0.64
CA HIS A 109 -2.35 19.86 -0.04
C HIS A 109 -2.51 20.40 1.38
N LYS A 110 -1.48 21.11 1.87
CA LYS A 110 -1.37 21.64 3.24
C LYS A 110 -1.69 20.56 4.27
N LEU A 111 -1.16 19.36 4.01
CA LEU A 111 -1.26 18.24 4.94
C LEU A 111 -0.20 18.44 6.04
N PRO A 112 -0.41 17.90 7.23
CA PRO A 112 0.64 17.83 8.24
C PRO A 112 1.77 16.86 7.85
N GLY A 113 2.94 17.05 8.47
CA GLY A 113 4.09 16.17 8.26
C GLY A 113 4.06 14.83 9.01
N ALA A 114 3.05 14.56 9.86
CA ALA A 114 2.97 13.31 10.63
C ALA A 114 1.53 12.87 10.92
N LEU A 115 1.30 11.55 10.98
CA LEU A 115 0.00 10.92 11.28
C LEU A 115 -0.41 11.07 12.76
N SER A 116 0.56 11.18 13.68
CA SER A 116 0.36 11.09 15.14
C SER A 116 -0.51 12.21 15.74
N PRO A 117 -0.37 13.50 15.38
CA PRO A 117 -1.26 14.54 15.87
C PRO A 117 -2.70 14.49 15.27
N TYR A 118 -2.95 13.60 14.30
CA TYR A 118 -4.07 13.69 13.35
C TYR A 118 -5.20 12.68 13.55
N LEU A 119 -4.99 11.61 14.33
CA LEU A 119 -6.10 10.72 14.73
C LEU A 119 -7.22 11.46 15.47
N LEU A 120 -6.96 12.70 15.91
CA LEU A 120 -7.90 13.56 16.63
C LEU A 120 -8.68 14.54 15.71
N ASP A 121 -8.28 14.72 14.43
CA ASP A 121 -8.97 15.61 13.49
C ASP A 121 -9.76 14.85 12.43
N ALA A 122 -11.10 14.90 12.56
CA ALA A 122 -12.05 14.21 11.69
C ALA A 122 -12.03 14.70 10.23
N ILE A 123 -11.54 15.91 9.95
CA ILE A 123 -11.55 16.48 8.60
C ILE A 123 -10.28 16.09 7.84
N SER A 124 -9.12 16.21 8.47
CA SER A 124 -7.85 16.01 7.78
C SER A 124 -7.44 14.54 7.70
N ALA A 125 -7.89 13.69 8.61
CA ALA A 125 -7.53 12.27 8.61
C ALA A 125 -8.02 11.54 7.32
N PRO A 126 -9.29 11.67 6.87
CA PRO A 126 -9.74 11.05 5.62
C PRO A 126 -9.03 11.59 4.39
N LYS A 127 -8.68 12.89 4.39
CA LYS A 127 -7.95 13.54 3.29
C LYS A 127 -6.53 12.99 3.18
N MET A 128 -5.79 12.93 4.29
CA MET A 128 -4.46 12.34 4.31
C MET A 128 -4.49 10.86 3.92
N TRP A 129 -5.45 10.11 4.46
CA TRP A 129 -5.64 8.69 4.15
C TRP A 129 -5.70 8.45 2.66
N ASN A 130 -6.61 9.16 1.97
CA ASN A 130 -6.86 8.97 0.54
C ASN A 130 -5.83 9.65 -0.37
N THR A 131 -5.16 10.71 0.08
CA THR A 131 -4.23 11.49 -0.76
C THR A 131 -2.80 10.93 -0.69
N LEU A 132 -2.40 10.43 0.47
CA LEU A 132 -0.99 10.10 0.74
C LEU A 132 -0.83 8.67 1.27
N TYR A 133 -1.43 8.37 2.43
CA TYR A 133 -1.07 7.20 3.23
C TYR A 133 -1.27 5.86 2.52
N ILE A 134 -2.40 5.68 1.82
CA ILE A 134 -2.68 4.41 1.12
C ILE A 134 -1.91 4.27 -0.20
N LYS A 135 -1.26 5.34 -0.68
CA LYS A 135 -0.60 5.34 -1.99
C LYS A 135 0.78 4.71 -1.90
N THR A 136 1.14 3.96 -2.93
CA THR A 136 2.39 3.17 -2.95
C THR A 136 3.65 4.03 -2.93
N PHE A 137 3.60 5.24 -3.49
CA PHE A 137 4.74 6.15 -3.50
C PHE A 137 5.15 6.63 -2.09
N ASP A 138 4.24 6.60 -1.11
CA ASP A 138 4.55 6.94 0.29
C ASP A 138 5.53 5.91 0.90
N HIS A 139 5.44 4.66 0.43
CA HIS A 139 6.19 3.53 0.96
C HIS A 139 7.42 3.16 0.12
N VAL A 140 7.56 3.70 -1.10
CA VAL A 140 8.62 3.29 -2.04
C VAL A 140 10.03 3.60 -1.53
N GLY A 141 10.20 4.71 -0.81
CA GLY A 141 11.50 5.11 -0.28
C GLY A 141 12.01 4.15 0.81
N SER A 142 11.20 3.91 1.84
CA SER A 142 11.54 2.98 2.93
C SER A 142 11.70 1.54 2.42
N PHE A 143 10.86 1.12 1.48
CA PHE A 143 10.99 -0.17 0.80
C PHE A 143 12.32 -0.32 0.07
N SER A 144 12.77 0.72 -0.67
CA SER A 144 14.04 0.69 -1.40
C SER A 144 15.25 0.58 -0.47
N ILE A 145 15.21 1.26 0.68
CA ILE A 145 16.25 1.13 1.72
C ILE A 145 16.30 -0.30 2.28
N GLY A 146 15.14 -0.88 2.57
CA GLY A 146 15.02 -2.27 3.02
C GLY A 146 15.56 -3.26 1.99
N LEU A 147 15.23 -3.06 0.71
CA LEU A 147 15.71 -3.90 -0.40
C LEU A 147 17.24 -3.86 -0.53
N PHE A 148 17.83 -2.66 -0.44
CA PHE A 148 19.28 -2.49 -0.49
C PHE A 148 19.97 -3.16 0.71
N THR A 149 19.42 -2.98 1.91
CA THR A 149 19.91 -3.66 3.12
C THR A 149 19.86 -5.18 2.95
N GLY A 150 18.75 -5.72 2.43
CA GLY A 150 18.60 -7.14 2.14
C GLY A 150 19.63 -7.64 1.13
N TYR A 151 19.95 -6.85 0.09
CA TYR A 151 21.00 -7.18 -0.86
C TYR A 151 22.40 -7.23 -0.21
N LEU A 152 22.74 -6.25 0.64
CA LEU A 152 24.02 -6.25 1.37
C LEU A 152 24.16 -7.48 2.28
N VAL A 153 23.09 -7.83 2.99
CA VAL A 153 23.04 -9.03 3.84
C VAL A 153 23.23 -10.30 3.00
N ALA A 154 22.54 -10.41 1.86
CA ALA A 154 22.68 -11.56 0.96
C ALA A 154 24.11 -11.68 0.40
N LYS A 155 24.75 -10.56 0.06
CA LYS A 155 26.11 -10.52 -0.48
C LYS A 155 27.20 -10.82 0.56
N HIS A 156 26.97 -10.45 1.82
CA HIS A 156 27.93 -10.59 2.91
C HIS A 156 27.55 -11.69 3.91
N LYS A 157 26.68 -12.62 3.52
CA LYS A 157 26.15 -13.70 4.38
C LYS A 157 27.24 -14.47 5.14
N GLU A 158 28.38 -14.77 4.52
CA GLU A 158 29.48 -15.51 5.15
C GLU A 158 30.26 -14.69 6.20
N LYS A 159 30.21 -13.35 6.12
CA LYS A 159 30.84 -12.45 7.10
C LYS A 159 29.92 -12.10 8.26
N LEU A 160 28.64 -12.41 8.15
CA LEU A 160 27.64 -12.20 9.19
C LEU A 160 27.65 -13.39 10.15
N THR A 161 28.71 -13.52 10.95
CA THR A 161 28.71 -14.39 12.12
C THR A 161 27.90 -13.72 13.22
N PHE A 162 26.58 -13.97 13.26
CA PHE A 162 25.78 -13.67 14.43
C PHE A 162 26.17 -14.66 15.52
N GLY A 163 26.86 -14.18 16.56
CA GLY A 163 27.17 -14.86 17.83
C GLY A 163 27.20 -16.39 17.81
N ARG A 164 28.42 -16.95 17.81
CA ARG A 164 28.67 -18.17 18.58
C ARG A 164 28.59 -17.85 20.06
#